data_AF-A0AAV8BRW9-F1
#
_entry.id   AF-A0AAV8BRW9-F1
#
_cell.length_a   1.000
_cell.length_b   1.000
_cell.length_c   1.000
_cell.angle_alpha   90.00
_cell.angle_beta   90.00
_cell.angle_gamma   90.00
#
_symmetry.space_group_name_H-M   'P 1'
#
loop_
_entity.id
_entity.type
_entity.pdbx_description
1 polymer ?
#
loop_
_entity_poly.entity_id
_entity_poly.type
_entity_poly.pdbx_seq_one_letter_code
_entity_poly.pdbx_strand_id
1 'polypeptide(L)'
;MKNPNITPKLILFHPFHKPAPGSSTGIFSYLASHHRLLILLFISCFTFASLLTFLYSTSTSSSTFTDSSHTTDTFTATTTTTTIAAAATTTPLPLPVVDALIHYAANTNATGRMIESDIRAVANILRRRGPCNLLVFGLSVETPLWIALNSGGRTVFLDENQYYIAYLEPRHPGLEAYDVTYTTRVRDLQELLSTARATRATDCRPIQHLLFSECRLAVNDLPNHLYDVDWDMILVDGPSGWMQTSPGRTASIFSSAVMARSRRDGGKTEVLVHDYQFGLEKTCAHEFLCEENRIEESSTESLGHFIIQSGGPRDAFCFNATDDGVNIGRLRARTRAHPLITKVRSRRWERR
;
A
#
# COMPACT_ATOMS: atom_id res chain seq x y z
N MET A 1 0.63 -53.59 -56.09
CA MET A 1 0.60 -54.65 -55.06
C MET A 1 0.23 -53.98 -53.74
N LYS A 2 -1.06 -53.92 -53.38
CA LYS A 2 -1.83 -54.87 -52.55
C LYS A 2 -1.30 -54.96 -51.10
N ASN A 3 -2.01 -54.25 -50.21
CA ASN A 3 -2.06 -54.39 -48.74
C ASN A 3 -2.36 -55.87 -48.36
N PRO A 4 -2.00 -56.41 -47.17
CA PRO A 4 -2.86 -56.13 -46.01
C PRO A 4 -2.26 -56.31 -44.58
N ASN A 5 -3.03 -55.76 -43.63
CA ASN A 5 -3.44 -56.30 -42.32
C ASN A 5 -2.54 -56.25 -41.08
N ILE A 6 -3.06 -55.43 -40.17
CA ILE A 6 -2.90 -55.41 -38.71
C ILE A 6 -3.47 -56.69 -38.10
N THR A 7 -2.76 -57.27 -37.12
CA THR A 7 -3.34 -58.12 -36.07
C THR A 7 -2.75 -57.69 -34.72
N PRO A 8 -3.56 -57.33 -33.71
CA PRO A 8 -3.06 -57.07 -32.36
C PRO A 8 -2.78 -58.39 -31.63
N LYS A 9 -1.58 -58.55 -31.06
CA LYS A 9 -1.25 -59.67 -30.16
C LYS A 9 -1.76 -59.34 -28.75
N LEU A 10 -2.74 -60.10 -28.31
CA LEU A 10 -3.25 -60.17 -26.94
C LEU A 10 -2.16 -60.78 -26.05
N ILE A 11 -1.65 -60.02 -25.06
CA ILE A 11 -0.78 -60.57 -24.01
C ILE A 11 -1.66 -60.91 -22.81
N LEU A 12 -1.98 -62.20 -22.68
CA LEU A 12 -2.67 -62.80 -21.55
C LEU A 12 -1.65 -63.06 -20.43
N PHE A 13 -1.71 -62.30 -19.34
CA PHE A 13 -0.94 -62.61 -18.14
C PHE A 13 -1.69 -63.66 -17.31
N HIS A 14 -1.17 -64.89 -17.29
CA HIS A 14 -1.57 -65.91 -16.33
C HIS A 14 -1.07 -65.56 -14.92
N PRO A 15 -1.93 -65.60 -13.88
CA PRO A 15 -1.45 -65.50 -12.51
C PRO A 15 -0.85 -66.84 -12.08
N PHE A 16 0.46 -66.83 -11.85
CA PHE A 16 1.16 -67.93 -11.19
C PHE A 16 0.71 -68.00 -9.72
N HIS A 17 -0.08 -69.02 -9.40
CA HIS A 17 -0.30 -69.46 -8.02
C HIS A 17 0.96 -70.18 -7.51
N LYS A 18 1.54 -69.70 -6.42
CA LYS A 18 2.40 -70.48 -5.51
C LYS A 18 1.79 -70.46 -4.10
N PRO A 19 1.74 -71.60 -3.39
CA PRO A 19 1.03 -71.71 -2.12
C PRO A 19 1.94 -71.55 -0.88
N ALA A 20 1.26 -71.35 0.26
CA ALA A 20 1.68 -71.49 1.67
C ALA A 20 2.19 -70.22 2.38
N PRO A 21 2.13 -70.13 3.74
CA PRO A 21 1.20 -70.70 4.72
C PRO A 21 0.68 -69.65 5.75
N GLY A 22 -0.33 -70.02 6.55
CA GLY A 22 -0.41 -69.63 7.97
C GLY A 22 -0.89 -68.21 8.33
N SER A 23 -2.13 -68.15 8.81
CA SER A 23 -2.64 -67.29 9.90
C SER A 23 -1.85 -66.01 10.27
N SER A 24 -2.32 -64.85 9.81
CA SER A 24 -2.11 -63.57 10.51
C SER A 24 -3.29 -62.61 10.29
N THR A 25 -4.50 -63.07 10.63
CA THR A 25 -5.76 -62.29 10.59
C THR A 25 -5.87 -61.22 11.69
N GLY A 26 -4.75 -60.68 12.19
CA GLY A 26 -4.75 -59.68 13.25
C GLY A 26 -4.26 -58.30 12.79
N ILE A 27 -3.08 -58.24 12.17
CA ILE A 27 -2.31 -56.98 12.12
C ILE A 27 -2.77 -56.06 10.97
N PHE A 28 -3.10 -56.61 9.80
CA PHE A 28 -3.59 -55.81 8.66
C PHE A 28 -4.97 -55.18 8.90
N SER A 29 -5.84 -55.82 9.68
CA SER A 29 -7.13 -55.24 10.10
C SER A 29 -6.97 -54.09 11.10
N TYR A 30 -5.97 -54.13 11.97
CA TYR A 30 -5.70 -53.04 12.92
C TYR A 30 -5.13 -51.79 12.23
N LEU A 31 -4.21 -51.96 11.27
CA LEU A 31 -3.66 -50.83 10.49
C LEU A 31 -4.69 -50.19 9.55
N ALA A 32 -5.55 -50.99 8.91
CA ALA A 32 -6.66 -50.47 8.10
C ALA A 32 -7.72 -49.74 8.93
N SER A 33 -7.98 -50.20 10.16
CA SER A 33 -8.88 -49.55 11.13
C SER A 33 -8.31 -48.20 11.60
N HIS A 34 -7.02 -48.14 11.93
CA HIS A 34 -6.35 -46.90 12.33
C HIS A 34 -6.36 -45.84 11.22
N HIS A 35 -6.11 -46.24 9.96
CA HIS A 35 -6.10 -45.30 8.84
C HIS A 35 -7.49 -44.74 8.54
N ARG A 36 -8.54 -45.56 8.69
CA ARG A 36 -9.95 -45.12 8.58
C ARG A 36 -10.33 -44.18 9.73
N LEU A 37 -9.86 -44.47 10.95
CA LEU A 37 -10.08 -43.60 12.12
C LEU A 37 -9.41 -42.23 11.93
N LEU A 38 -8.19 -42.20 11.40
CA LEU A 38 -7.46 -40.96 11.10
C LEU A 38 -8.14 -40.13 10.00
N ILE A 39 -8.66 -40.79 8.95
CA ILE A 39 -9.41 -40.10 7.89
C ILE A 39 -10.72 -39.52 8.44
N LEU A 40 -11.44 -40.26 9.28
CA LEU A 40 -12.66 -39.77 9.94
C LEU A 40 -12.37 -38.60 10.88
N LEU A 41 -11.25 -38.65 11.63
CA LEU A 41 -10.82 -37.54 12.48
C LEU A 41 -10.45 -36.31 11.65
N PHE A 42 -9.76 -36.50 10.53
CA PHE A 42 -9.41 -35.41 9.61
C PHE A 42 -10.65 -34.76 8.98
N ILE A 43 -11.61 -35.56 8.51
CA ILE A 43 -12.88 -35.05 7.96
C ILE A 43 -13.71 -34.35 9.05
N SER A 44 -13.76 -34.90 10.27
CA SER A 44 -14.44 -34.28 11.41
C SER A 44 -13.80 -32.93 11.77
N CYS A 45 -12.46 -32.86 11.82
CA CYS A 45 -11.74 -31.63 12.11
C CYS A 45 -11.93 -30.58 11.01
N PHE A 46 -11.90 -31.00 9.74
CA PHE A 46 -12.10 -30.10 8.60
C PHE A 46 -13.54 -29.57 8.51
N THR A 47 -14.53 -30.43 8.78
CA THR A 47 -15.94 -30.01 8.84
C THR A 47 -16.19 -29.09 10.04
N PHE A 48 -15.61 -29.37 11.21
CA PHE A 48 -15.71 -28.50 12.38
C PHE A 48 -15.05 -27.14 12.14
N ALA A 49 -13.85 -27.10 11.55
CA ALA A 49 -13.17 -25.87 11.19
C ALA A 49 -13.99 -25.05 10.19
N SER A 50 -14.55 -25.70 9.17
CA SER A 50 -15.41 -25.04 8.16
C SER A 50 -16.70 -24.48 8.78
N LEU A 51 -17.33 -25.22 9.69
CA LEU A 51 -18.54 -24.78 10.40
C LEU A 51 -18.22 -23.61 11.35
N LEU A 52 -17.07 -23.63 12.01
CA LEU A 52 -16.60 -22.56 12.87
C LEU A 52 -16.31 -21.29 12.05
N THR A 53 -15.65 -21.42 10.90
CA THR A 53 -15.44 -20.30 9.96
C THR A 53 -16.78 -19.75 9.45
N PHE A 54 -17.72 -20.61 9.07
CA PHE A 54 -19.06 -20.17 8.66
C PHE A 54 -19.77 -19.41 9.79
N LEU A 55 -19.77 -19.95 11.02
CA LEU A 55 -20.39 -19.32 12.18
C LEU A 55 -19.74 -17.97 12.55
N TYR A 56 -18.40 -17.86 12.48
CA TYR A 56 -17.70 -16.59 12.70
C TYR A 56 -17.94 -15.60 11.55
N SER A 57 -18.06 -16.06 10.31
CA SER A 57 -18.43 -15.21 9.17
C SER A 57 -19.89 -14.73 9.26
N THR A 58 -20.83 -15.55 9.74
CA THR A 58 -22.23 -15.15 9.94
C THR A 58 -22.45 -14.32 11.21
N SER A 59 -21.59 -14.42 12.22
CA SER A 59 -21.69 -13.61 13.44
C SER A 59 -21.31 -12.14 13.25
N THR A 60 -20.80 -11.76 12.06
CA THR A 60 -20.49 -10.36 11.71
C THR A 60 -21.50 -9.74 10.75
N SER A 61 -22.69 -10.34 10.56
CA SER A 61 -23.75 -9.75 9.74
C SER A 61 -25.12 -10.06 10.32
N SER A 62 -25.53 -9.25 11.30
CA SER A 62 -26.92 -9.14 11.74
C SER A 62 -27.16 -7.73 12.30
N SER A 63 -27.11 -6.72 11.42
CA SER A 63 -27.83 -5.48 11.65
C SER A 63 -29.17 -5.59 10.94
N THR A 64 -30.14 -6.19 11.63
CA THR A 64 -31.55 -6.09 11.28
C THR A 64 -31.98 -4.64 11.38
N PHE A 65 -32.29 -4.02 10.24
CA PHE A 65 -33.06 -2.79 10.18
C PHE A 65 -34.49 -3.11 10.65
N THR A 66 -34.81 -2.77 11.90
CA THR A 66 -36.19 -2.67 12.36
C THR A 66 -36.79 -1.40 11.77
N ASP A 67 -37.62 -1.59 10.75
CA ASP A 67 -38.58 -0.60 10.26
C ASP A 67 -39.53 -0.23 11.41
N SER A 68 -39.48 1.02 11.85
CA SER A 68 -40.44 1.58 12.82
C SER A 68 -41.35 2.54 12.09
N SER A 69 -42.48 2.00 11.64
CA SER A 69 -43.70 2.75 11.33
C SER A 69 -44.30 3.37 12.61
N HIS A 70 -44.97 4.51 12.42
CA HIS A 70 -45.70 5.39 13.38
C HIS A 70 -44.91 6.66 13.76
N THR A 71 -45.40 7.89 13.56
CA THR A 71 -46.79 8.39 13.45
C THR A 71 -46.79 9.69 12.64
N THR A 72 -47.85 9.88 11.85
CA THR A 72 -48.22 11.15 11.21
C THR A 72 -48.53 12.21 12.25
N ASP A 73 -47.70 13.25 12.33
CA ASP A 73 -48.13 14.58 12.79
C ASP A 73 -47.99 15.57 11.64
N THR A 74 -49.14 15.98 11.12
CA THR A 74 -49.31 17.04 10.14
C THR A 74 -48.83 18.37 10.70
N PHE A 75 -47.65 18.83 10.28
CA PHE A 75 -47.30 20.24 10.27
C PHE A 75 -47.24 20.74 8.82
N THR A 76 -48.26 21.47 8.43
CA THR A 76 -48.28 22.29 7.20
C THR A 76 -47.21 23.37 7.31
N ALA A 77 -46.07 23.17 6.66
CA ALA A 77 -45.10 24.22 6.38
C ALA A 77 -45.20 24.60 4.90
N THR A 78 -45.75 25.79 4.67
CA THR A 78 -45.87 26.48 3.39
C THR A 78 -44.52 26.48 2.65
N THR A 79 -44.52 25.93 1.44
CA THR A 79 -43.36 25.91 0.54
C THR A 79 -43.11 27.31 0.00
N THR A 80 -42.20 28.05 0.61
CA THR A 80 -41.58 29.23 -0.02
C THR A 80 -40.35 28.72 -0.77
N THR A 81 -40.47 28.59 -2.09
CA THR A 81 -39.34 28.37 -2.99
C THR A 81 -38.41 29.58 -2.95
N THR A 82 -37.42 29.54 -2.07
CA THR A 82 -36.19 30.31 -2.21
C THR A 82 -35.12 29.40 -2.77
N THR A 83 -34.81 29.58 -4.05
CA THR A 83 -33.57 29.11 -4.69
C THR A 83 -32.39 29.80 -4.01
N ILE A 84 -31.92 29.23 -2.90
CA ILE A 84 -30.61 29.54 -2.36
C ILE A 84 -29.68 28.50 -2.98
N ALA A 85 -28.97 28.91 -4.03
CA ALA A 85 -27.73 28.25 -4.40
C ALA A 85 -26.78 28.41 -3.21
N ALA A 86 -26.84 27.48 -2.27
CA ALA A 86 -25.88 27.39 -1.19
C ALA A 86 -24.57 26.97 -1.86
N ALA A 87 -23.70 27.94 -2.12
CA ALA A 87 -22.27 27.66 -2.17
C ALA A 87 -21.96 26.94 -0.87
N ALA A 88 -21.74 25.62 -0.95
CA ALA A 88 -21.41 24.81 0.21
C ALA A 88 -20.04 25.29 0.70
N THR A 89 -20.04 26.26 1.61
CA THR A 89 -18.85 26.64 2.36
C THR A 89 -18.51 25.44 3.22
N THR A 90 -17.60 24.60 2.73
CA THR A 90 -17.06 23.45 3.46
C THR A 90 -16.29 23.98 4.65
N THR A 91 -16.93 23.97 5.82
CA THR A 91 -16.29 24.33 7.08
C THR A 91 -15.25 23.26 7.44
N PRO A 92 -14.01 23.64 7.79
CA PRO A 92 -13.02 22.69 8.25
C PRO A 92 -13.54 21.85 9.43
N LEU A 93 -13.16 20.59 9.49
CA LEU A 93 -13.55 19.72 10.59
C LEU A 93 -13.08 20.30 11.94
N PRO A 94 -13.92 20.25 13.00
CA PRO A 94 -13.50 20.66 14.33
C PRO A 94 -12.29 19.84 14.81
N LEU A 95 -11.36 20.49 15.53
CA LEU A 95 -10.15 19.82 16.04
C LEU A 95 -10.44 18.52 16.82
N PRO A 96 -11.43 18.48 17.74
CA PRO A 96 -11.74 17.23 18.46
C PRO A 96 -12.17 16.08 17.55
N VAL A 97 -12.81 16.39 16.42
CA VAL A 97 -13.20 15.38 15.43
C VAL A 97 -11.97 14.85 14.70
N VAL A 98 -11.07 15.74 14.29
CA VAL A 98 -9.79 15.35 13.68
C VAL A 98 -8.96 14.48 14.64
N ASP A 99 -8.82 14.90 15.90
CA ASP A 99 -8.09 14.15 16.92
C ASP A 99 -8.70 12.76 17.17
N ALA A 100 -10.03 12.66 17.21
CA ALA A 100 -10.72 11.38 17.34
C ALA A 100 -10.48 10.46 16.12
N LEU A 101 -10.56 11.01 14.90
CA LEU A 101 -10.30 10.25 13.67
C LEU A 101 -8.86 9.71 13.64
N ILE A 102 -7.88 10.56 13.98
CA ILE A 102 -6.47 10.16 14.10
C ILE A 102 -6.32 9.08 15.18
N HIS A 103 -6.94 9.26 16.35
CA HIS A 103 -6.86 8.31 17.45
C HIS A 103 -7.35 6.92 17.03
N TYR A 104 -8.52 6.81 16.40
CA TYR A 104 -9.04 5.52 15.97
C TYR A 104 -8.25 4.91 14.81
N ALA A 105 -7.77 5.73 13.85
CA ALA A 105 -6.93 5.24 12.77
C ALA A 105 -5.59 4.72 13.29
N ALA A 106 -4.94 5.42 14.21
CA ALA A 106 -3.66 5.03 14.78
C ALA A 106 -3.74 3.81 15.72
N ASN A 107 -4.91 3.52 16.29
CA ASN A 107 -5.12 2.40 17.21
C ASN A 107 -5.81 1.19 16.59
N THR A 108 -5.88 1.11 15.25
CA THR A 108 -6.35 -0.09 14.57
C THR A 108 -5.40 -1.28 14.73
N ASN A 109 -5.94 -2.50 14.71
CA ASN A 109 -5.18 -3.75 14.72
C ASN A 109 -4.66 -4.16 13.34
N ALA A 110 -4.84 -3.32 12.32
CA ALA A 110 -4.35 -3.61 10.99
C ALA A 110 -2.81 -3.57 10.91
N THR A 111 -2.26 -4.48 10.12
CA THR A 111 -0.83 -4.53 9.81
C THR A 111 -0.48 -3.52 8.72
N GLY A 112 0.73 -2.96 8.76
CA GLY A 112 1.20 -2.04 7.71
C GLY A 112 0.58 -0.65 7.78
N ARG A 113 -0.07 -0.30 8.89
CA ARG A 113 -0.58 1.05 9.16
C ARG A 113 0.56 2.04 9.41
N MET A 114 0.30 3.31 9.11
CA MET A 114 1.19 4.40 9.52
C MET A 114 1.23 4.53 11.04
N ILE A 115 2.36 5.01 11.58
CA ILE A 115 2.46 5.35 13.00
C ILE A 115 1.70 6.66 13.29
N GLU A 116 1.26 6.86 14.53
CA GLU A 116 0.42 8.01 14.89
C GLU A 116 1.08 9.36 14.55
N SER A 117 2.39 9.48 14.75
CA SER A 117 3.12 10.72 14.43
C SER A 117 3.03 11.07 12.94
N ASP A 118 3.08 10.06 12.07
CA ASP A 118 3.01 10.23 10.63
C ASP A 118 1.59 10.60 10.22
N ILE A 119 0.60 9.87 10.75
CA ILE A 119 -0.82 10.19 10.53
C ILE A 119 -1.12 11.63 10.93
N ARG A 120 -0.63 12.06 12.10
CA ARG A 120 -0.82 13.42 12.61
C ARG A 120 -0.10 14.45 11.75
N ALA A 121 1.09 14.16 11.23
CA ALA A 121 1.81 15.05 10.32
C ALA A 121 1.04 15.26 9.00
N VAL A 122 0.59 14.18 8.36
CA VAL A 122 -0.24 14.21 7.15
C VAL A 122 -1.54 14.99 7.42
N ALA A 123 -2.25 14.67 8.50
CA ALA A 123 -3.50 15.31 8.88
C ALA A 123 -3.35 16.82 9.13
N ASN A 124 -2.24 17.23 9.77
CA ASN A 124 -1.96 18.64 10.02
C ASN A 124 -1.72 19.43 8.73
N ILE A 125 -1.09 18.81 7.72
CA ILE A 125 -0.89 19.42 6.40
C ILE A 125 -2.23 19.53 5.66
N LEU A 126 -3.00 18.44 5.60
CA LEU A 126 -4.34 18.44 4.99
C LEU A 126 -5.26 19.46 5.64
N ARG A 127 -5.24 19.60 6.96
CA ARG A 127 -6.07 20.59 7.66
C ARG A 127 -5.71 22.04 7.28
N ARG A 128 -4.45 22.32 6.94
CA ARG A 128 -4.00 23.67 6.52
C ARG A 128 -4.25 23.94 5.04
N ARG A 129 -4.15 22.91 4.20
CA ARG A 129 -4.25 23.00 2.74
C ARG A 129 -5.66 22.75 2.20
N GLY A 130 -6.43 21.92 2.90
CA GLY A 130 -7.70 21.39 2.46
C GLY A 130 -8.86 22.39 2.55
N PRO A 131 -9.92 22.19 1.76
CA PRO A 131 -10.07 21.14 0.74
C PRO A 131 -9.13 21.34 -0.46
N CYS A 132 -8.51 20.28 -0.96
CA CYS A 132 -7.53 20.37 -2.06
C CYS A 132 -7.58 19.15 -3.00
N ASN A 133 -6.81 19.20 -4.09
CA ASN A 133 -6.54 18.03 -4.93
C ASN A 133 -5.45 17.17 -4.26
N LEU A 134 -5.85 16.05 -3.65
CA LEU A 134 -4.98 15.08 -3.00
C LEU A 134 -4.83 13.84 -3.89
N LEU A 135 -3.58 13.52 -4.25
CA LEU A 135 -3.22 12.23 -4.85
C LEU A 135 -2.58 11.34 -3.80
N VAL A 136 -2.98 10.08 -3.72
CA VAL A 136 -2.36 9.08 -2.85
C VAL A 136 -1.92 7.90 -3.70
N PHE A 137 -0.62 7.63 -3.73
CA PHE A 137 -0.11 6.35 -4.21
C PHE A 137 -0.20 5.35 -3.05
N GLY A 138 -0.92 4.25 -3.24
CA GLY A 138 -1.20 3.22 -2.25
C GLY A 138 -2.59 3.38 -1.60
N LEU A 139 -3.30 2.27 -1.51
CA LEU A 139 -4.46 2.10 -0.64
C LEU A 139 -4.01 1.45 0.66
N SER A 140 -4.51 1.99 1.76
CA SER A 140 -4.18 1.53 3.10
C SER A 140 -5.42 1.52 3.99
N VAL A 141 -5.24 1.20 5.27
CA VAL A 141 -6.33 1.29 6.26
C VAL A 141 -6.69 2.74 6.59
N GLU A 142 -5.81 3.69 6.27
CA GLU A 142 -6.02 5.13 6.40
C GLU A 142 -6.79 5.72 5.21
N THR A 143 -7.11 4.95 4.16
CA THR A 143 -7.90 5.42 2.99
C THR A 143 -9.15 6.22 3.40
N PRO A 144 -10.01 5.75 4.34
CA PRO A 144 -11.19 6.50 4.75
C PRO A 144 -10.85 7.76 5.54
N LEU A 145 -9.72 7.77 6.26
CA LEU A 145 -9.24 8.93 7.00
C LEU A 145 -8.85 10.06 6.04
N TRP A 146 -8.12 9.76 4.96
CA TRP A 146 -7.71 10.77 3.98
C TRP A 146 -8.90 11.39 3.26
N ILE A 147 -9.92 10.58 2.92
CA ILE A 147 -11.18 11.07 2.35
C ILE A 147 -11.89 12.00 3.35
N ALA A 148 -12.00 11.60 4.62
CA ALA A 148 -12.69 12.39 5.63
C ALA A 148 -11.98 13.73 5.92
N LEU A 149 -10.65 13.72 6.05
CA LEU A 149 -9.86 14.92 6.35
C LEU A 149 -9.80 15.91 5.18
N ASN A 150 -9.91 15.42 3.94
CA ASN A 150 -10.00 16.26 2.74
C ASN A 150 -11.45 16.48 2.28
N SER A 151 -12.42 16.49 3.21
CA SER A 151 -13.83 16.72 2.89
C SER A 151 -14.04 18.05 2.16
N GLY A 152 -14.71 17.99 1.01
CA GLY A 152 -14.89 19.12 0.10
C GLY A 152 -13.83 19.23 -0.99
N GLY A 153 -12.72 18.49 -0.88
CA GLY A 153 -11.68 18.37 -1.89
C GLY A 153 -11.89 17.17 -2.79
N ARG A 154 -10.90 16.90 -3.64
CA ARG A 154 -10.84 15.68 -4.45
C ARG A 154 -9.68 14.83 -3.94
N THR A 155 -9.95 13.58 -3.59
CA THR A 155 -8.92 12.61 -3.18
C THR A 155 -8.94 11.45 -4.16
N VAL A 156 -7.81 11.17 -4.80
CA VAL A 156 -7.65 10.07 -5.76
C VAL A 156 -6.58 9.10 -5.27
N PHE A 157 -6.86 7.81 -5.35
CA PHE A 157 -5.96 6.74 -4.97
C PHE A 157 -5.44 5.97 -6.19
N LEU A 158 -4.17 5.62 -6.18
CA LEU A 158 -3.52 4.81 -7.21
C LEU A 158 -2.87 3.59 -6.54
N ASP A 159 -3.29 2.38 -6.88
CA ASP A 159 -2.80 1.16 -6.21
C ASP A 159 -2.47 0.05 -7.22
N GLU A 160 -1.47 -0.78 -6.94
CA GLU A 160 -1.13 -1.91 -7.81
C GLU A 160 -2.13 -3.08 -7.76
N ASN A 161 -3.02 -3.10 -6.77
CA ASN A 161 -3.90 -4.22 -6.50
C ASN A 161 -5.36 -3.90 -6.86
N GLN A 162 -5.72 -4.19 -8.11
CA GLN A 162 -7.10 -4.07 -8.61
C GLN A 162 -8.14 -4.80 -7.73
N TYR A 163 -7.77 -5.92 -7.08
CA TYR A 163 -8.68 -6.65 -6.20
C TYR A 163 -8.95 -5.91 -4.91
N TYR A 164 -7.96 -5.18 -4.40
CA TYR A 164 -8.14 -4.38 -3.19
C TYR A 164 -9.01 -3.15 -3.46
N ILE A 165 -8.84 -2.53 -4.63
CA ILE A 165 -9.75 -1.47 -5.12
C ILE A 165 -11.19 -1.99 -5.18
N ALA A 166 -11.43 -3.08 -5.91
CA ALA A 166 -12.77 -3.67 -6.04
C ALA A 166 -13.38 -4.12 -4.69
N TYR A 167 -12.54 -4.45 -3.71
CA TYR A 167 -12.97 -4.74 -2.35
C TYR A 167 -13.39 -3.47 -1.57
N LEU A 168 -12.67 -2.37 -1.72
CA LEU A 168 -12.90 -1.12 -0.97
C LEU A 168 -14.00 -0.24 -1.55
N GLU A 169 -14.13 -0.16 -2.87
CA GLU A 169 -15.14 0.67 -3.56
C GLU A 169 -16.57 0.52 -3.00
N PRO A 170 -17.14 -0.70 -2.85
CA PRO A 170 -18.50 -0.85 -2.31
C PRO A 170 -18.60 -0.53 -0.80
N ARG A 171 -17.47 -0.46 -0.08
CA ARG A 171 -17.42 -0.17 1.37
C ARG A 171 -17.24 1.32 1.67
N HIS A 172 -16.74 2.08 0.70
CA HIS A 172 -16.43 3.50 0.84
C HIS A 172 -17.08 4.29 -0.31
N PRO A 173 -18.37 4.65 -0.19
CA PRO A 173 -19.04 5.48 -1.18
C PRO A 173 -18.27 6.77 -1.44
N GLY A 174 -17.97 7.05 -2.71
CA GLY A 174 -17.16 8.21 -3.12
C GLY A 174 -15.65 7.98 -3.13
N LEU A 175 -15.17 6.75 -2.88
CA LEU A 175 -13.78 6.37 -3.18
C LEU A 175 -13.53 6.51 -4.68
N GLU A 176 -12.58 7.36 -5.06
CA GLU A 176 -12.02 7.43 -6.41
C GLU A 176 -10.65 6.75 -6.40
N ALA A 177 -10.57 5.54 -6.95
CA ALA A 177 -9.34 4.75 -6.99
C ALA A 177 -9.13 4.11 -8.36
N TYR A 178 -7.87 3.95 -8.78
CA TYR A 178 -7.51 3.34 -10.05
C TYR A 178 -6.34 2.38 -9.87
N ASP A 179 -6.36 1.26 -10.60
CA ASP A 179 -5.24 0.34 -10.61
C ASP A 179 -4.11 0.85 -11.50
N VAL A 180 -2.86 0.64 -11.06
CA VAL A 180 -1.66 1.11 -11.75
C VAL A 180 -0.64 -0.01 -11.86
N THR A 181 -0.03 -0.17 -13.03
CA THR A 181 1.00 -1.18 -13.27
C THR A 181 2.39 -0.60 -13.12
N TYR A 182 3.08 -1.01 -12.05
CA TYR A 182 4.49 -0.67 -11.86
C TYR A 182 5.41 -1.70 -12.50
N THR A 183 6.25 -1.26 -13.43
CA THR A 183 7.26 -2.11 -14.10
C THR A 183 8.63 -2.11 -13.41
N THR A 184 8.80 -1.27 -12.40
CA THR A 184 10.03 -1.15 -11.60
C THR A 184 10.08 -2.24 -10.51
N ARG A 185 11.27 -2.51 -9.98
CA ARG A 185 11.49 -3.46 -8.88
C ARG A 185 12.50 -2.90 -7.90
N VAL A 186 12.31 -3.22 -6.62
CA VAL A 186 13.19 -2.77 -5.52
C VAL A 186 14.67 -3.11 -5.80
N ARG A 187 14.95 -4.32 -6.29
CA ARG A 187 16.33 -4.77 -6.57
C ARG A 187 17.01 -4.01 -7.73
N ASP A 188 16.22 -3.40 -8.61
CA ASP A 188 16.73 -2.72 -9.82
C ASP A 188 17.06 -1.24 -9.52
N LEU A 189 16.89 -0.78 -8.27
CA LEU A 189 17.02 0.63 -7.86
C LEU A 189 18.26 1.33 -8.44
N GLN A 190 19.43 0.71 -8.30
CA GLN A 190 20.69 1.34 -8.75
C GLN A 190 20.71 1.57 -10.26
N GLU A 191 20.24 0.59 -11.04
CA GLU A 191 20.15 0.68 -12.50
C GLU A 191 19.11 1.72 -12.93
N LEU A 192 17.97 1.77 -12.23
CA LEU A 192 16.91 2.73 -12.47
C LEU A 192 17.41 4.17 -12.26
N LEU A 193 18.09 4.43 -11.15
CA LEU A 193 18.66 5.74 -10.85
C LEU A 193 19.76 6.12 -11.85
N SER A 194 20.66 5.20 -12.20
CA SER A 194 21.70 5.49 -13.21
C SER A 194 21.11 5.81 -14.58
N THR A 195 20.06 5.09 -14.98
CA THR A 195 19.37 5.32 -16.26
C THR A 195 18.64 6.67 -16.24
N ALA A 196 17.93 6.98 -15.16
CA ALA A 196 17.23 8.26 -15.01
C ALA A 196 18.19 9.45 -15.03
N ARG A 197 19.37 9.33 -14.41
CA ARG A 197 20.43 10.35 -14.48
C ARG A 197 20.94 10.54 -15.90
N ALA A 198 21.27 9.44 -16.59
CA ALA A 198 21.82 9.48 -17.95
C ALA A 198 20.83 10.06 -18.97
N THR A 199 19.53 9.87 -18.75
CA THR A 199 18.45 10.32 -19.66
C THR A 199 17.70 11.54 -19.13
N ARG A 200 18.23 12.25 -18.12
CA ARG A 200 17.54 13.37 -17.47
C ARG A 200 17.27 14.55 -18.41
N ALA A 201 18.08 14.71 -19.45
CA ALA A 201 17.87 15.74 -20.48
C ALA A 201 16.90 15.31 -21.59
N THR A 202 16.51 14.03 -21.66
CA THR A 202 15.67 13.46 -22.71
C THR A 202 14.41 12.80 -22.14
N ASP A 203 14.51 11.57 -21.64
CA ASP A 203 13.36 10.73 -21.31
C ASP A 203 12.88 11.00 -19.88
N CYS A 204 13.81 11.11 -18.92
CA CYS A 204 13.52 11.27 -17.50
C CYS A 204 13.63 12.74 -17.03
N ARG A 205 13.03 13.67 -17.80
CA ARG A 205 13.06 15.11 -17.51
C ARG A 205 12.28 15.48 -16.23
N PRO A 206 12.72 16.49 -15.46
CA PRO A 206 11.96 17.02 -14.31
C PRO A 206 10.61 17.65 -14.68
N ILE A 207 10.55 18.31 -15.84
CA ILE A 207 9.32 18.95 -16.34
C ILE A 207 8.94 18.24 -17.63
N GLN A 208 7.88 17.45 -17.58
CA GLN A 208 7.38 16.67 -18.71
C GLN A 208 5.96 16.16 -18.48
N HIS A 209 5.30 15.76 -19.57
CA HIS A 209 4.00 15.10 -19.50
C HIS A 209 4.18 13.58 -19.33
N LEU A 210 3.80 13.03 -18.18
CA LEU A 210 4.05 11.62 -17.84
C LEU A 210 3.40 10.62 -18.81
N LEU A 211 2.19 10.91 -19.32
CA LEU A 211 1.52 10.05 -20.32
C LEU A 211 2.37 9.74 -21.56
N PHE A 212 3.24 10.66 -21.97
CA PHE A 212 4.08 10.54 -23.17
C PHE A 212 5.56 10.35 -22.82
N SER A 213 5.86 9.99 -21.56
CA SER A 213 7.22 9.79 -21.11
C SER A 213 7.70 8.39 -21.46
N GLU A 214 8.89 8.32 -22.06
CA GLU A 214 9.63 7.08 -22.29
C GLU A 214 10.52 6.71 -21.07
N CYS A 215 10.49 7.51 -20.00
CA CYS A 215 11.24 7.20 -18.79
C CYS A 215 10.68 5.94 -18.13
N ARG A 216 11.54 4.95 -17.86
CA ARG A 216 11.15 3.71 -17.16
C ARG A 216 10.57 3.94 -15.75
N LEU A 217 10.79 5.12 -15.17
CA LEU A 217 10.23 5.52 -13.86
C LEU A 217 8.87 6.22 -13.96
N ALA A 218 8.44 6.62 -15.15
CA ALA A 218 7.18 7.32 -15.32
C ALA A 218 6.00 6.36 -15.14
N VAL A 219 5.04 6.75 -14.31
CA VAL A 219 3.73 6.11 -14.24
C VAL A 219 2.87 6.68 -15.38
N ASN A 220 2.84 5.99 -16.52
CA ASN A 220 2.28 6.45 -17.79
C ASN A 220 0.95 5.76 -18.20
N ASP A 221 0.36 4.97 -17.30
CA ASP A 221 -0.87 4.21 -17.48
C ASP A 221 -2.06 4.73 -16.64
N LEU A 222 -2.01 5.99 -16.20
CA LEU A 222 -3.12 6.62 -15.48
C LEU A 222 -4.27 6.99 -16.43
N PRO A 223 -5.52 7.07 -15.95
CA PRO A 223 -6.59 7.73 -16.69
C PRO A 223 -6.16 9.13 -17.16
N ASN A 224 -6.34 9.44 -18.45
CA ASN A 224 -5.79 10.65 -19.08
C ASN A 224 -6.04 11.95 -18.31
N HIS A 225 -7.23 12.09 -17.74
CA HIS A 225 -7.63 13.29 -17.03
C HIS A 225 -6.83 13.54 -15.72
N LEU A 226 -6.16 12.53 -15.18
CA LEU A 226 -5.33 12.66 -13.96
C LEU A 226 -3.97 13.32 -14.23
N TYR A 227 -3.44 13.23 -15.46
CA TYR A 227 -2.23 13.96 -15.85
C TYR A 227 -2.45 15.47 -15.88
N ASP A 228 -3.70 15.88 -16.06
CA ASP A 228 -4.12 17.26 -16.12
C ASP A 228 -4.57 17.83 -14.77
N VAL A 229 -4.40 17.13 -13.65
CA VAL A 229 -4.76 17.68 -12.33
C VAL A 229 -3.56 18.40 -11.72
N ASP A 230 -3.77 19.64 -11.29
CA ASP A 230 -2.79 20.38 -10.49
C ASP A 230 -2.89 19.89 -9.03
N TRP A 231 -2.11 18.86 -8.67
CA TRP A 231 -2.14 18.19 -7.35
C TRP A 231 -1.48 19.03 -6.26
N ASP A 232 -2.29 19.50 -5.29
CA ASP A 232 -1.84 20.36 -4.18
C ASP A 232 -1.07 19.58 -3.12
N MET A 233 -1.41 18.31 -2.96
CA MET A 233 -0.73 17.39 -2.08
C MET A 233 -0.64 16.01 -2.73
N ILE A 234 0.52 15.37 -2.59
CA ILE A 234 0.75 14.00 -3.04
C ILE A 234 1.31 13.20 -1.87
N LEU A 235 0.64 12.12 -1.49
CA LEU A 235 1.11 11.17 -0.49
C LEU A 235 1.60 9.90 -1.19
N VAL A 236 2.87 9.57 -1.03
CA VAL A 236 3.49 8.37 -1.57
C VAL A 236 3.58 7.31 -0.48
N ASP A 237 2.59 6.42 -0.44
CA ASP A 237 2.49 5.29 0.50
C ASP A 237 2.52 3.91 -0.20
N GLY A 238 2.54 3.89 -1.53
CA GLY A 238 2.64 2.68 -2.35
C GLY A 238 3.46 2.90 -3.62
N PRO A 239 3.87 1.81 -4.30
CA PRO A 239 3.59 0.41 -4.00
C PRO A 239 4.40 -0.13 -2.80
N SER A 240 3.99 -1.29 -2.27
CA SER A 240 4.38 -1.75 -0.93
C SER A 240 5.85 -2.16 -0.73
N GLY A 241 6.60 -2.50 -1.80
CA GLY A 241 8.05 -2.68 -1.74
C GLY A 241 8.62 -3.83 -0.88
N TRP A 242 7.79 -4.72 -0.31
CA TRP A 242 8.24 -5.71 0.70
C TRP A 242 9.23 -6.77 0.18
N MET A 243 9.27 -7.00 -1.13
CA MET A 243 10.16 -7.98 -1.76
C MET A 243 11.05 -7.32 -2.80
N GLN A 244 12.27 -7.85 -2.95
CA GLN A 244 13.24 -7.39 -3.97
C GLN A 244 12.69 -7.43 -5.40
N THR A 245 11.77 -8.35 -5.69
CA THR A 245 11.13 -8.52 -6.99
C THR A 245 9.84 -7.74 -7.15
N SER A 246 9.29 -7.19 -6.07
CA SER A 246 8.07 -6.38 -6.11
C SER A 246 8.38 -4.96 -6.54
N PRO A 247 7.38 -4.24 -7.08
CA PRO A 247 7.46 -2.80 -7.22
C PRO A 247 7.75 -2.12 -5.89
N GLY A 248 8.58 -1.08 -5.94
CA GLY A 248 8.84 -0.17 -4.82
C GLY A 248 8.48 1.26 -5.19
N ARG A 249 8.58 2.17 -4.23
CA ARG A 249 8.11 3.56 -4.37
C ARG A 249 8.91 4.45 -5.33
N THR A 250 9.95 3.92 -5.98
CA THR A 250 10.81 4.69 -6.90
C THR A 250 10.02 5.37 -8.03
N ALA A 251 9.11 4.66 -8.69
CA ALA A 251 8.30 5.22 -9.78
C ALA A 251 7.29 6.26 -9.28
N SER A 252 6.65 6.00 -8.12
CA SER A 252 5.72 6.93 -7.48
C SER A 252 6.43 8.22 -7.04
N ILE A 253 7.62 8.12 -6.45
CA ILE A 253 8.43 9.29 -6.03
C ILE A 253 8.86 10.11 -7.25
N PHE A 254 9.37 9.46 -8.32
CA PHE A 254 9.72 10.15 -9.57
C PHE A 254 8.51 10.86 -10.18
N SER A 255 7.39 10.16 -10.31
CA SER A 255 6.18 10.70 -10.91
C SER A 255 5.61 11.86 -10.08
N SER A 256 5.68 11.77 -8.75
CA SER A 256 5.30 12.86 -7.83
C SER A 256 6.16 14.12 -8.06
N ALA A 257 7.48 13.93 -8.21
CA ALA A 257 8.40 15.03 -8.50
C ALA A 257 8.07 15.71 -9.84
N VAL A 258 7.80 14.92 -10.88
CA VAL A 258 7.44 15.43 -12.22
C VAL A 258 6.09 16.14 -12.20
N MET A 259 5.07 15.56 -11.56
CA MET A 259 3.74 16.19 -11.43
C MET A 259 3.83 17.52 -10.70
N ALA A 260 4.55 17.57 -9.58
CA ALA A 260 4.72 18.80 -8.80
C ALA A 260 5.44 19.91 -9.59
N ARG A 261 6.47 19.56 -10.38
CA ARG A 261 7.21 20.51 -11.23
C ARG A 261 6.47 20.90 -12.50
N SER A 262 5.55 20.07 -12.97
CA SER A 262 4.79 20.28 -14.21
C SER A 262 3.41 20.90 -13.99
N ARG A 263 3.08 21.32 -12.75
CA ARG A 263 1.85 22.06 -12.45
C ARG A 263 1.70 23.27 -13.35
N ARG A 264 0.52 23.45 -13.93
CA ARG A 264 0.23 24.53 -14.89
C ARG A 264 -0.05 25.87 -14.23
N ASP A 265 -0.56 25.85 -13.00
CA ASP A 265 -0.88 27.07 -12.24
C ASP A 265 0.34 27.74 -11.61
N GLY A 266 1.53 27.15 -11.74
CA GLY A 266 2.76 27.67 -11.13
C GLY A 266 2.79 27.54 -9.60
N GLY A 267 1.88 26.76 -9.01
CA GLY A 267 1.73 26.59 -7.57
C GLY A 267 2.80 25.70 -6.92
N LYS A 268 2.57 25.37 -5.64
CA LYS A 268 3.42 24.49 -4.83
C LYS A 268 2.68 23.21 -4.46
N THR A 269 3.34 22.07 -4.57
CA THR A 269 2.83 20.77 -4.10
C THR A 269 3.50 20.37 -2.79
N GLU A 270 2.72 19.96 -1.80
CA GLU A 270 3.20 19.20 -0.65
C GLU A 270 3.41 17.74 -1.10
N VAL A 271 4.63 17.22 -1.10
CA VAL A 271 4.92 15.81 -1.39
C VAL A 271 5.35 15.13 -0.10
N LEU A 272 4.62 14.09 0.30
CA LEU A 272 4.90 13.30 1.48
C LEU A 272 5.30 11.90 1.07
N VAL A 273 6.40 11.40 1.61
CA VAL A 273 6.92 10.06 1.31
C VAL A 273 6.90 9.25 2.60
N HIS A 274 6.03 8.24 2.66
CA HIS A 274 6.02 7.27 3.75
C HIS A 274 7.24 6.36 3.69
N ASP A 275 7.54 5.66 4.78
CA ASP A 275 8.67 4.75 4.89
C ASP A 275 10.04 5.41 4.61
N TYR A 276 10.15 6.72 4.87
CA TYR A 276 11.33 7.54 4.58
C TYR A 276 12.61 7.11 5.33
N GLN A 277 12.45 6.34 6.41
CA GLN A 277 13.55 5.74 7.15
C GLN A 277 14.32 4.70 6.32
N PHE A 278 13.70 4.14 5.28
CA PHE A 278 14.34 3.15 4.42
C PHE A 278 15.21 3.77 3.33
N GLY A 279 16.28 3.06 3.00
CA GLY A 279 17.31 3.56 2.09
C GLY A 279 16.81 3.80 0.66
N LEU A 280 15.82 3.04 0.19
CA LEU A 280 15.27 3.21 -1.16
C LEU A 280 14.54 4.56 -1.27
N GLU A 281 13.59 4.80 -0.39
CA GLU A 281 12.76 6.00 -0.33
C GLU A 281 13.63 7.24 -0.15
N LYS A 282 14.57 7.19 0.82
CA LYS A 282 15.50 8.29 1.07
C LYS A 282 16.39 8.59 -0.15
N THR A 283 16.91 7.57 -0.82
CA THR A 283 17.75 7.76 -2.01
C THR A 283 16.94 8.35 -3.17
N CYS A 284 15.71 7.86 -3.40
CA CYS A 284 14.85 8.36 -4.47
C CYS A 284 14.38 9.80 -4.20
N ALA A 285 14.01 10.10 -2.96
CA ALA A 285 13.59 11.45 -2.58
C ALA A 285 14.75 12.45 -2.71
N HIS A 286 15.96 12.08 -2.28
CA HIS A 286 17.15 12.92 -2.46
C HIS A 286 17.44 13.18 -3.95
N GLU A 287 17.23 12.17 -4.82
CA GLU A 287 17.45 12.31 -6.26
C GLU A 287 16.41 13.21 -6.96
N PHE A 288 15.12 13.08 -6.60
CA PHE A 288 14.03 13.66 -7.39
C PHE A 288 13.27 14.79 -6.67
N LEU A 289 13.11 14.71 -5.34
CA LEU A 289 12.42 15.71 -4.53
C LEU A 289 13.38 16.75 -3.93
N CYS A 290 14.65 16.37 -3.77
CA CYS A 290 15.76 17.22 -3.33
C CYS A 290 15.69 17.62 -1.85
N GLU A 291 16.80 17.44 -1.13
CA GLU A 291 16.84 17.73 0.32
C GLU A 291 16.59 19.22 0.61
N GLU A 292 16.96 20.12 -0.30
CA GLU A 292 16.68 21.56 -0.15
C GLU A 292 15.18 21.90 -0.08
N ASN A 293 14.31 21.00 -0.54
CA ASN A 293 12.85 21.18 -0.47
C ASN A 293 12.23 20.52 0.76
N ARG A 294 13.01 19.82 1.59
CA ARG A 294 12.50 19.07 2.74
C ARG A 294 12.19 20.01 3.92
N ILE A 295 11.07 19.77 4.58
CA ILE A 295 10.59 20.53 5.74
C ILE A 295 10.76 19.66 6.99
N GLU A 296 11.82 19.92 7.75
CA GLU A 296 12.19 19.13 8.94
C GLU A 296 11.10 19.17 10.03
N GLU A 297 10.47 20.33 10.24
CA GLU A 297 9.52 20.54 11.33
C GLU A 297 8.23 19.71 11.21
N SER A 298 7.93 19.24 9.99
CA SER A 298 6.75 18.43 9.70
C SER A 298 7.10 17.06 9.15
N SER A 299 8.39 16.74 9.07
CA SER A 299 8.88 15.39 8.80
C SER A 299 8.96 14.60 10.11
N THR A 300 8.92 13.28 10.00
CA THR A 300 9.25 12.35 11.09
C THR A 300 10.42 11.47 10.68
N GLU A 301 10.79 10.49 11.49
CA GLU A 301 11.76 9.46 11.08
C GLU A 301 11.27 8.68 9.85
N SER A 302 9.96 8.38 9.80
CA SER A 302 9.35 7.54 8.77
C SER A 302 8.52 8.27 7.71
N LEU A 303 8.41 9.59 7.83
CA LEU A 303 7.68 10.42 6.86
C LEU A 303 8.55 11.60 6.43
N GLY A 304 8.94 11.62 5.16
CA GLY A 304 9.60 12.77 4.55
C GLY A 304 8.57 13.76 4.01
N HIS A 305 8.68 15.04 4.36
CA HIS A 305 7.79 16.08 3.86
C HIS A 305 8.56 17.10 3.02
N PHE A 306 8.12 17.34 1.78
CA PHE A 306 8.78 18.22 0.82
C PHE A 306 7.80 19.23 0.21
N ILE A 307 8.24 20.47 0.04
CA ILE A 307 7.48 21.50 -0.68
C ILE A 307 8.14 21.75 -2.03
N ILE A 308 7.50 21.31 -3.11
CA ILE A 308 8.03 21.45 -4.46
C ILE A 308 7.34 22.60 -5.18
N GLN A 309 8.14 23.58 -5.60
CA GLN A 309 7.69 24.69 -6.45
C GLN A 309 7.61 24.24 -7.91
N SER A 310 6.50 24.57 -8.59
CA SER A 310 6.36 24.33 -10.04
C SER A 310 7.47 25.03 -10.83
N GLY A 311 7.91 24.38 -11.91
CA GLY A 311 9.02 24.83 -12.75
C GLY A 311 10.38 24.35 -12.26
N GLY A 312 11.41 25.14 -12.56
CA GLY A 312 12.83 24.80 -12.35
C GLY A 312 13.57 24.45 -13.66
N PRO A 313 14.81 23.97 -13.55
CA PRO A 313 15.61 23.54 -14.69
C PRO A 313 14.95 22.38 -15.46
N ARG A 314 15.15 22.34 -16.78
CA ARG A 314 14.57 21.31 -17.67
C ARG A 314 15.28 19.97 -17.61
N ASP A 315 16.46 19.93 -17.02
CA ASP A 315 17.41 18.81 -17.03
C ASP A 315 18.05 18.56 -15.66
N ALA A 316 17.56 19.21 -14.59
CA ALA A 316 18.02 18.98 -13.23
C ALA A 316 16.85 19.05 -12.24
N PHE A 317 16.77 18.04 -11.36
CA PHE A 317 15.81 18.04 -10.26
C PHE A 317 16.29 18.96 -9.12
N CYS A 318 17.57 18.88 -8.75
CA CYS A 318 18.12 19.55 -7.57
C CYS A 318 19.20 20.56 -7.96
N PHE A 319 19.30 21.67 -7.22
CA PHE A 319 20.19 22.78 -7.56
C PHE A 319 21.67 22.49 -7.24
N ASN A 320 21.93 21.59 -6.28
CA ASN A 320 23.26 21.26 -5.76
C ASN A 320 23.55 19.75 -5.79
N ALA A 321 23.21 19.06 -6.88
CA ALA A 321 23.71 17.70 -7.08
C ALA A 321 25.22 17.76 -7.38
N THR A 322 26.05 18.05 -6.37
CA THR A 322 27.43 17.58 -6.39
C THR A 322 27.36 16.08 -6.60
N ASP A 323 28.19 15.60 -7.53
CA ASP A 323 28.39 14.20 -7.85
C ASP A 323 29.00 13.49 -6.63
N ASP A 324 28.25 13.41 -5.54
CA ASP A 324 28.56 12.61 -4.38
C ASP A 324 28.29 11.18 -4.82
N GLY A 325 29.29 10.63 -5.53
CA GLY A 325 29.41 9.23 -5.81
C GLY A 325 29.18 8.48 -4.51
N VAL A 326 27.97 7.95 -4.37
CA VAL A 326 27.59 7.08 -3.28
C VAL A 326 28.59 5.93 -3.34
N ASN A 327 29.55 5.96 -2.42
CA ASN A 327 30.51 4.91 -2.27
C ASN A 327 29.76 3.76 -1.57
N ILE A 328 29.00 2.97 -2.36
CA ILE A 328 28.25 1.78 -1.94
C ILE A 328 29.24 0.62 -1.64
N GLY A 329 30.28 0.92 -0.87
CA GLY A 329 31.31 -0.01 -0.43
C GLY A 329 31.28 -0.29 1.07
N ARG A 330 30.39 0.33 1.85
CA ARG A 330 30.42 0.23 3.33
C ARG A 330 29.14 -0.17 4.04
N LEU A 331 28.16 -0.76 3.33
CA LEU A 331 27.05 -1.51 3.94
C LEU A 331 27.32 -3.03 3.96
N ARG A 332 28.52 -3.44 4.36
CA ARG A 332 28.78 -4.81 4.81
C ARG A 332 29.41 -4.79 6.20
N ALA A 333 28.75 -5.53 7.09
CA ALA A 333 29.19 -5.99 8.42
C ALA A 333 29.29 -4.93 9.53
N ARG A 334 28.15 -4.66 10.17
CA ARG A 334 28.10 -4.53 11.64
C ARG A 334 26.93 -5.32 12.21
N THR A 335 27.02 -6.64 12.11
CA THR A 335 26.49 -7.53 13.16
C THR A 335 27.35 -7.30 14.40
N ARG A 336 26.90 -6.44 15.33
CA ARG A 336 27.41 -6.46 16.71
C ARG A 336 26.48 -7.32 17.53
N ALA A 337 26.98 -8.50 17.87
CA ALA A 337 26.47 -9.32 18.95
C ALA A 337 26.38 -8.50 20.24
N HIS A 338 25.22 -8.56 20.89
CA HIS A 338 25.05 -8.16 22.29
C HIS A 338 25.91 -9.06 23.17
N PRO A 339 26.78 -8.52 24.07
CA PRO A 339 27.32 -9.30 25.15
C PRO A 339 26.35 -9.32 26.33
N LEU A 340 26.16 -10.53 26.82
CA LEU A 340 25.48 -10.95 28.04
C LEU A 340 25.81 -10.09 29.26
N ILE A 341 24.77 -9.89 30.06
CA ILE A 341 24.79 -9.43 31.44
C ILE A 341 25.58 -10.43 32.29
N THR A 342 26.70 -10.01 32.88
CA THR A 342 27.32 -10.68 34.04
C THR A 342 27.69 -9.69 35.15
N LYS A 343 26.85 -9.75 36.18
CA LYS A 343 26.98 -9.45 37.61
C LYS A 343 28.42 -9.47 38.20
N VAL A 344 28.88 -8.35 38.78
CA VAL A 344 29.84 -8.28 39.92
C VAL A 344 29.55 -6.98 40.70
N ARG A 345 28.92 -7.03 41.89
CA ARG A 345 29.44 -7.22 43.26
C ARG A 345 30.10 -5.97 43.88
N SER A 346 29.50 -5.56 45.01
CA SER A 346 29.83 -4.48 45.94
C SER A 346 31.28 -4.42 46.46
N ARG A 347 31.83 -3.20 46.61
CA ARG A 347 32.70 -2.71 47.72
C ARG A 347 32.57 -1.16 47.73
N ARG A 348 31.95 -0.51 48.72
CA ARG A 348 32.50 -0.04 50.01
C ARG A 348 33.93 0.49 49.91
N TRP A 349 34.13 1.81 49.99
CA TRP A 349 35.22 2.48 50.71
C TRP A 349 34.83 3.92 51.06
N GLU A 350 35.29 4.30 52.25
CA GLU A 350 35.01 5.46 53.09
C GLU A 350 35.69 6.78 52.68
N ARG A 351 35.20 7.86 53.30
CA ARG A 351 35.85 9.16 53.60
C ARG A 351 36.02 10.16 52.45
N ARG A 352 35.26 11.26 52.52
CA ARG A 352 35.65 12.44 53.30
C ARG A 352 34.44 13.31 53.63
#